data_AF-A0A2P9F986-F1
#
_entry.id   AF-A0A2P9F986-F1
#
_cell.length_a   1.000
_cell.length_b   1.000
_cell.length_c   1.000
_cell.angle_alpha   90.00
_cell.angle_beta   90.00
_cell.angle_gamma   90.00
#
_symmetry.space_group_name_H-M   'P 1'
#
loop_
_entity.id
_entity.type
_entity.pdbx_description
1 polymer ?
#
loop_
_entity_poly.entity_id
_entity_poly.type
_entity_poly.pdbx_seq_one_letter_code
_entity_poly.pdbx_strand_id
1 'polypeptide(L)' 'MTEPSPSGPREHAWYARAPEDVATAFGVGPAVGLSGARATELLAAHGPNALPDERRAPAWRRWPARRPGTSGSAW' A
#
# COMPACT_ATOMS: atom_id res chain seq x y z
N MET A 1 33.17 -7.59 -11.99
CA MET A 1 31.72 -7.67 -11.73
C MET A 1 31.41 -6.49 -10.81
N THR A 2 31.02 -5.35 -11.38
CA THR A 2 30.78 -4.10 -10.63
C THR A 2 29.31 -4.06 -10.26
N GLU A 3 29.00 -4.28 -8.99
CA GLU A 3 27.65 -4.06 -8.48
C GLU A 3 27.35 -2.55 -8.41
N PRO A 4 26.14 -2.10 -8.76
CA PRO A 4 25.77 -0.70 -8.62
C PRO A 4 25.64 -0.35 -7.14
N SER A 5 26.44 0.63 -6.70
CA SER A 5 26.37 1.19 -5.35
C SER A 5 25.04 1.93 -5.15
N PRO A 6 24.21 1.61 -4.13
CA PRO A 6 22.93 2.26 -3.90
C PRO A 6 23.15 3.67 -3.32
N SER A 7 23.47 4.62 -4.19
CA SER A 7 23.66 6.03 -3.86
C SER A 7 22.37 6.80 -4.11
N GLY A 8 21.30 6.42 -3.41
CA GLY A 8 20.19 7.34 -3.13
C GLY A 8 20.53 8.17 -1.89
N PRO A 9 19.92 9.35 -1.66
CA PRO A 9 20.21 10.15 -0.48
C PRO A 9 19.99 9.31 0.78
N ARG A 10 21.05 9.07 1.55
CA ARG A 10 21.02 8.27 2.80
C ARG A 10 20.37 9.02 3.96
N GLU A 11 19.65 10.10 3.67
CA GLU A 11 19.22 11.10 4.65
C GLU A 11 18.20 10.53 5.65
N HIS A 12 17.63 9.36 5.38
CA HIS A 12 16.55 8.75 6.17
C HIS A 12 16.76 7.25 6.48
N ALA A 13 18.02 6.81 6.68
CA ALA A 13 18.31 5.44 7.12
C ALA A 13 17.95 5.25 8.61
N TRP A 14 16.66 5.28 8.94
CA TRP A 14 16.15 5.14 10.32
C TRP A 14 16.66 3.87 11.01
N TYR A 15 16.88 2.80 10.25
CA TYR A 15 17.38 1.51 10.73
C TYR A 15 18.85 1.55 11.16
N ALA A 16 19.58 2.62 10.86
CA ALA A 16 20.96 2.84 11.29
C ALA A 16 21.05 3.83 12.49
N ARG A 17 19.92 4.33 13.00
CA ARG A 17 19.86 5.27 14.13
C ARG A 17 19.66 4.54 15.45
N ALA A 18 19.99 5.21 16.56
CA ALA A 18 19.65 4.74 17.88
C ALA A 18 18.11 4.65 18.05
N PRO A 19 17.58 3.64 18.76
CA PRO A 19 16.14 3.50 18.98
C PRO A 19 15.48 4.73 19.60
N GLU A 20 16.18 5.41 20.51
CA GLU A 20 15.71 6.60 21.24
C GLU A 20 15.54 7.80 20.30
N ASP A 21 16.46 7.92 19.33
CA ASP A 21 16.43 8.97 18.31
C ASP A 21 15.24 8.79 17.35
N VAL A 22 14.94 7.52 17.01
CA VAL A 22 13.77 7.18 16.20
C VAL A 22 12.49 7.42 17.01
N ALA A 23 12.44 6.97 18.26
CA ALA A 23 11.29 7.19 19.13
C ALA A 23 10.96 8.68 19.31
N THR A 24 12.00 9.50 19.50
CA THR A 24 11.87 10.96 19.59
C THR A 24 11.36 11.57 18.29
N ALA A 25 11.92 11.16 17.14
CA ALA A 25 11.48 11.65 15.84
C ALA A 25 10.01 11.33 15.53
N PHE A 26 9.50 10.20 16.02
CA PHE A 26 8.10 9.80 15.89
C PHE A 26 7.21 10.25 17.07
N GLY A 27 7.78 10.90 18.10
CA GLY A 27 7.05 11.36 19.28
C GLY A 27 6.39 10.23 20.09
N VAL A 28 7.00 9.04 20.11
CA VAL A 28 6.46 7.85 20.77
C VAL A 28 7.27 7.51 22.02
N GLY A 29 6.58 7.21 23.13
CA GLY A 29 7.23 6.69 24.34
C GLY A 29 7.52 5.20 24.16
N PRO A 30 8.78 4.72 24.26
CA PRO A 30 9.11 3.32 23.97
C PRO A 30 8.39 2.29 24.85
N ALA A 31 8.12 2.62 26.11
CA ALA A 31 7.46 1.74 27.06
C ALA A 31 5.92 1.79 27.02
N VAL A 32 5.35 2.88 26.50
CA VAL A 32 3.91 3.19 26.61
C VAL A 32 3.21 3.32 25.25
N GLY A 33 3.97 3.50 24.18
CA GLY A 33 3.45 3.71 22.84
C GLY A 33 2.85 5.10 22.63
N LEU A 34 1.98 5.20 21.62
CA LEU A 34 1.20 6.39 21.31
C LEU A 34 -0.08 6.42 22.17
N SER A 35 -0.53 7.62 22.54
CA SER A 35 -1.86 7.78 23.12
C SER A 35 -2.95 7.45 22.10
N GLY A 36 -4.12 7.02 22.58
CA GLY A 36 -5.26 6.73 21.71
C GLY A 36 -5.66 7.91 20.83
N ALA A 37 -5.70 9.12 21.40
CA ALA A 37 -5.99 10.35 20.66
C ALA A 37 -5.00 10.59 19.52
N ARG A 38 -3.69 10.42 19.80
CA ARG A 38 -2.65 10.61 18.78
C ARG A 38 -2.71 9.55 17.69
N ALA A 39 -3.02 8.31 18.04
CA ALA A 39 -3.22 7.24 17.07
C ALA A 39 -4.41 7.53 16.15
N THR A 40 -5.52 8.07 16.68
CA THR A 40 -6.68 8.49 15.90
C THR A 40 -6.35 9.63 14.94
N GLU A 41 -5.62 10.66 15.40
CA GLU A 41 -5.14 11.75 14.54
C GLU A 41 -4.29 11.24 13.37
N LEU A 42 -3.34 10.35 13.65
CA LEU A 42 -2.45 9.78 12.63
C LEU A 42 -3.21 8.90 11.64
N LEU A 43 -4.18 8.10 12.11
CA LEU A 43 -5.03 7.30 11.24
C LEU A 43 -5.86 8.18 10.30
N ALA A 44 -6.40 9.29 10.79
CA ALA A 44 -7.14 10.24 9.96
C ALA A 44 -6.23 10.93 8.92
N ALA A 45 -4.98 11.24 9.30
CA ALA A 45 -4.02 11.93 8.44
C ALA A 45 -3.41 11.03 7.35
N HIS A 46 -3.10 9.78 7.67
CA HIS A 46 -2.35 8.87 6.78
C HIS A 46 -3.20 7.76 6.17
N GLY A 47 -4.41 7.55 6.69
CA GLY A 47 -5.23 6.41 6.33
C GLY A 47 -4.76 5.10 6.96
N PRO A 48 -5.45 3.98 6.67
CA PRO A 48 -5.08 2.68 7.19
C PRO A 48 -3.73 2.22 6.61
N ASN A 49 -2.95 1.49 7.41
CA ASN A 49 -1.78 0.74 6.92
C ASN A 49 -2.22 -0.54 6.20
N ALA A 50 -3.01 -0.36 5.14
CA ALA A 50 -3.48 -1.43 4.27
C ALA A 50 -3.13 -1.05 2.84
N LEU A 51 -2.59 -2.02 2.11
CA LEU A 51 -2.44 -1.84 0.68
C LEU A 51 -3.84 -1.68 0.05
N PRO A 52 -4.00 -0.83 -0.97
CA PRO A 52 -5.26 -0.72 -1.68
C PRO A 52 -5.69 -2.07 -2.25
N ASP A 53 -6.98 -2.39 -2.14
CA ASP A 53 -7.53 -3.57 -2.78
C ASP A 53 -7.27 -3.53 -4.28
N GLU A 54 -6.83 -4.67 -4.81
CA GLU A 54 -6.67 -4.81 -6.24
C GLU A 54 -8.04 -4.64 -6.90
N ARG A 55 -8.13 -3.71 -7.85
CA ARG A 55 -9.36 -3.50 -8.62
C ARG A 55 -9.64 -4.71 -9.46
N ARG A 56 -10.50 -5.59 -8.96
CA ARG A 56 -10.93 -6.78 -9.69
C ARG A 56 -11.67 -6.34 -10.95
N ALA A 57 -11.27 -6.88 -12.11
CA ALA A 57 -12.03 -6.67 -13.33
C ALA A 57 -13.49 -7.13 -13.11
N PRO A 58 -14.48 -6.30 -13.47
CA PRO A 58 -15.89 -6.64 -13.26
C PRO A 58 -16.25 -7.91 -14.03
N ALA A 59 -17.11 -8.74 -13.44
CA ALA A 59 -17.35 -10.11 -13.89
C ALA A 59 -17.81 -10.23 -15.35
N TRP A 60 -18.55 -9.24 -15.86
CA TRP A 60 -18.99 -9.17 -17.26
C TRP A 60 -17.84 -9.11 -18.27
N ARG A 61 -16.63 -8.69 -17.85
CA ARG A 61 -15.43 -8.75 -18.71
C ARG A 61 -14.87 -10.17 -18.87
N ARG A 62 -15.27 -11.12 -18.02
CA ARG A 62 -14.82 -12.52 -18.11
C ARG A 62 -15.64 -13.35 -19.08
N TRP A 63 -16.87 -12.93 -19.36
CA TRP A 63 -17.76 -13.62 -20.29
C TRP A 63 -18.06 -12.72 -21.48
N PRO A 64 -17.42 -12.93 -22.64
CA PRO A 64 -17.91 -12.33 -23.87
C PRO A 64 -19.34 -12.85 -24.10
N ALA A 65 -20.30 -11.92 -24.20
CA ALA A 65 -21.68 -12.27 -24.50
C ALA A 65 -21.70 -13.09 -25.80
N ARG A 66 -22.22 -14.33 -25.73
CA ARG A 66 -22.46 -15.16 -26.90
C ARG A 66 -23.48 -14.42 -27.76
N ARG A 67 -23.04 -13.90 -28.90
CA ARG A 67 -23.98 -13.34 -29.88
C ARG A 67 -24.86 -14.49 -30.36
N PRO A 68 -26.20 -14.33 -30.40
CA PRO A 68 -27.05 -15.32 -31.02
C PRO A 68 -26.59 -15.47 -32.46
N GLY A 69 -26.23 -16.70 -32.84
CA GLY A 69 -25.94 -17.01 -34.22
C GLY A 69 -27.22 -16.77 -35.02
N THR A 70 -27.19 -15.83 -35.94
CA THR A 70 -28.17 -15.75 -37.02
C THR A 70 -27.98 -16.99 -37.89
N SER A 71 -28.57 -18.11 -37.47
CA SER A 71 -28.88 -19.18 -38.40
C SER A 71 -30.10 -18.72 -39.18
N GLY A 72 -29.82 -18.03 -40.30
CA GLY A 72 -30.78 -17.91 -41.37
C GLY A 72 -31.01 -19.30 -41.94
N SER A 73 -32.14 -19.91 -41.56
CA SER A 73 -32.68 -21.06 -42.25
C SER A 73 -33.14 -20.57 -43.63
N ALA A 74 -32.35 -20.90 -44.65
CA ALA A 74 -32.84 -20.99 -46.02
C ALA A 74 -33.12 -22.48 -46.25
N TRP A 75 -34.35 -22.77 -46.68
CA TRP A 75 -34.80 -24.06 -47.17
C TRP A 75 -33.89 -24.59 -48.27
#